data_AF-X1KP26-F1
#
_entry.id   AF-X1KP26-F1
#
_cell.length_a   1.000
_cell.length_b   1.000
_cell.length_c   1.000
_cell.angle_alpha   90.00
_cell.angle_beta   90.00
_cell.angle_gamma   90.00
#
_symmetry.space_group_name_H-M   'P 1'
#
loop_
_entity.id
_entity.type
_entity.pdbx_description
1 polymer ?
#
loop_
_entity_poly.entity_id
_entity_poly.type
_entity_poly.pdbx_seq_one_letter_code
_entity_poly.pdbx_strand_id
1 'polypeptide(L)'
;MADRDPELTRLLTLELQRHLVALEENAGKRDGDALEATRRAVHALKGSAGLAGEPELASAMQRLERRLREGEHAALEDIVDTVKHAIRRLTAGETAIAHAWPEPPPDLVAGVLEPLLRSQYVAEVTDRLAQIDEALGSSTDPIDAAAAVFRHVHTMKGAASAASDEPMAWFCHGLEERLRRGATSREAASAALQEIAKHRAVLGGLLDEPEAALA
;
A
#
# COMPACT_ATOMS: atom_id res chain seq x y z
N MET A 1 0.80 14.71 9.53
CA MET A 1 1.08 14.72 8.08
C MET A 1 2.49 15.25 7.95
N ALA A 2 3.45 14.44 7.46
CA ALA A 2 4.69 15.03 6.98
C ALA A 2 4.26 16.07 5.94
N ASP A 3 4.66 17.32 6.14
CA ASP A 3 4.30 18.39 5.23
C ASP A 3 4.82 17.99 3.85
N ARG A 4 3.93 17.83 2.88
CA ARG A 4 4.32 17.37 1.54
C ARG A 4 5.23 18.44 0.97
N ASP A 5 6.44 18.06 0.59
CA ASP A 5 7.39 18.99 0.01
C ASP A 5 6.78 19.54 -1.30
N PRO A 6 6.48 20.86 -1.36
CA PRO A 6 5.85 21.45 -2.54
C PRO A 6 6.72 21.31 -3.79
N GLU A 7 8.04 21.30 -3.64
CA GLU A 7 8.97 21.12 -4.75
C GLU A 7 8.94 19.68 -5.26
N LEU A 8 8.95 18.68 -4.36
CA LEU A 8 8.82 17.29 -4.77
C LEU A 8 7.47 17.01 -5.43
N THR A 9 6.40 17.63 -4.94
CA THR A 9 5.05 17.54 -5.53
C THR A 9 5.02 18.14 -6.94
N ARG A 10 5.66 19.29 -7.12
CA ARG A 10 5.80 19.96 -8.43
C ARG A 10 6.61 19.10 -9.40
N LEU A 11 7.73 18.55 -8.97
CA LEU A 11 8.58 17.66 -9.77
C LEU A 11 7.83 16.38 -10.18
N LEU A 12 7.13 15.74 -9.24
CA LEU A 12 6.27 14.59 -9.54
C LEU A 12 5.21 14.92 -10.60
N THR A 13 4.53 16.06 -10.45
CA THR A 13 3.50 16.49 -11.41
C THR A 13 4.08 16.65 -12.81
N LEU A 14 5.28 17.23 -12.93
CA LEU A 14 5.98 17.37 -14.20
C LEU A 14 6.43 16.02 -14.79
N GLU A 15 6.89 15.08 -13.97
CA GLU A 15 7.22 13.72 -14.42
C GLU A 15 5.99 12.98 -14.92
N LEU A 16 4.88 13.05 -14.19
CA LEU A 16 3.60 12.46 -14.59
C LEU A 16 3.13 13.01 -15.93
N GLN A 17 3.20 14.33 -16.13
CA GLN A 17 2.84 14.96 -17.42
C GLN A 17 3.74 14.49 -18.57
N ARG A 18 5.05 14.38 -18.35
CA ARG A 18 5.98 13.89 -19.38
C ARG A 18 5.70 12.45 -19.76
N HIS A 19 5.58 11.57 -18.76
CA HIS A 19 5.32 10.16 -19.01
C HIS A 19 3.93 9.91 -19.59
N LEU A 20 2.92 10.74 -19.24
CA LEU A 20 1.57 10.61 -19.80
C LEU A 20 1.57 10.67 -21.33
N VAL A 21 2.34 11.58 -21.93
CA VAL A 21 2.44 11.68 -23.40
C VAL A 21 2.92 10.35 -24.00
N ALA A 22 4.00 9.78 -23.46
CA ALA A 22 4.54 8.51 -23.93
C ALA A 22 3.58 7.33 -23.68
N LEU A 23 2.86 7.34 -22.55
CA LEU A 23 1.87 6.32 -22.22
C LEU A 23 0.67 6.37 -23.19
N GLU A 24 0.19 7.56 -23.53
CA GLU A 24 -0.89 7.75 -24.51
C GLU A 24 -0.45 7.37 -25.92
N GLU A 25 0.79 7.64 -26.31
CA GLU A 25 1.33 7.20 -27.61
C GLU A 25 1.47 5.69 -27.72
N ASN A 26 1.69 5.01 -26.59
CA ASN A 26 1.78 3.56 -26.51
C ASN A 26 0.40 2.91 -26.29
N ALA A 27 -0.59 3.67 -25.84
CA ALA A 27 -1.96 3.20 -25.69
C ALA A 27 -2.50 2.71 -27.04
N GLY A 28 -2.98 1.47 -27.08
CA GLY A 28 -3.47 0.82 -28.31
C GLY A 28 -2.41 0.09 -29.12
N LYS A 29 -1.11 0.28 -28.85
CA LYS A 29 -0.04 -0.57 -29.41
C LYS A 29 0.06 -1.85 -28.59
N ARG A 30 0.15 -3.00 -29.27
CA ARG A 30 0.20 -4.33 -28.65
C ARG A 30 1.50 -5.08 -28.95
N ASP A 31 2.49 -4.40 -29.53
CA ASP A 31 3.81 -4.98 -29.75
C ASP A 31 4.66 -4.94 -28.47
N GLY A 32 5.68 -5.81 -28.41
CA GLY A 32 6.52 -5.97 -27.23
C GLY A 32 7.34 -4.73 -26.87
N ASP A 33 7.72 -3.92 -27.86
CA ASP A 33 8.53 -2.72 -27.63
C ASP A 33 7.71 -1.63 -26.93
N ALA A 34 6.45 -1.44 -27.34
CA ALA A 34 5.52 -0.52 -26.68
C ALA A 34 5.21 -0.93 -25.23
N LEU A 35 5.06 -2.24 -24.98
CA LEU A 35 4.84 -2.78 -23.63
C LEU A 35 6.06 -2.54 -22.72
N GLU A 36 7.27 -2.82 -23.20
CA GLU A 36 8.50 -2.60 -22.42
C GLU A 36 8.81 -1.11 -22.22
N ALA A 37 8.48 -0.25 -23.18
CA ALA A 37 8.52 1.20 -22.99
C ALA A 37 7.55 1.66 -21.89
N THR A 38 6.31 1.16 -21.92
CA THR A 38 5.28 1.47 -20.92
C THR A 38 5.70 0.99 -19.53
N ARG A 39 6.21 -0.23 -19.41
CA ARG A 39 6.71 -0.76 -18.13
C ARG A 39 7.82 0.08 -17.53
N ARG A 40 8.78 0.53 -18.35
CA ARG A 40 9.85 1.43 -17.89
C ARG A 40 9.30 2.77 -17.38
N ALA A 41 8.31 3.32 -18.08
CA ALA A 41 7.64 4.55 -17.64
C ALA A 41 6.93 4.35 -16.29
N VAL A 42 6.15 3.27 -16.14
CA VAL A 42 5.46 2.96 -14.87
C VAL A 42 6.45 2.74 -13.72
N HIS A 43 7.56 2.04 -13.97
CA HIS A 43 8.62 1.83 -12.98
C HIS A 43 9.23 3.15 -12.51
N ALA A 44 9.52 4.06 -13.43
CA ALA A 44 10.03 5.40 -13.10
C ALA A 44 9.00 6.20 -12.29
N LEU A 45 7.73 6.21 -12.72
CA LEU A 45 6.64 6.90 -12.01
C LEU A 45 6.43 6.37 -10.60
N LYS A 46 6.53 5.05 -10.39
CA LYS A 46 6.51 4.44 -9.04
C LYS A 46 7.61 5.01 -8.15
N GLY A 47 8.85 5.09 -8.67
CA GLY A 47 9.98 5.67 -7.94
C GLY A 47 9.76 7.14 -7.59
N SER A 48 9.33 7.94 -8.57
CA SER A 48 9.03 9.36 -8.40
C SER A 48 7.93 9.61 -7.37
N ALA A 49 6.86 8.81 -7.38
CA ALA A 49 5.78 8.88 -6.41
C ALA A 49 6.26 8.58 -4.99
N GLY A 50 7.10 7.54 -4.83
CA GLY A 50 7.70 7.21 -3.54
C GLY A 50 8.57 8.34 -2.98
N LEU A 51 9.41 8.95 -3.82
CA LEU A 51 10.26 10.09 -3.42
C LEU A 51 9.44 11.33 -3.03
N ALA A 52 8.33 11.58 -3.72
CA ALA A 52 7.46 12.73 -3.45
C ALA A 52 6.49 12.52 -2.29
N GLY A 53 6.55 11.38 -1.59
CA GLY A 53 5.67 11.09 -0.46
C GLY A 53 4.23 10.79 -0.88
N GLU A 54 4.02 10.21 -2.05
CA GLU A 54 2.72 9.74 -2.56
C GLU A 54 2.69 8.19 -2.62
N PRO A 55 2.66 7.50 -1.46
CA PRO A 55 2.79 6.03 -1.39
C PRO A 55 1.61 5.29 -2.01
N GLU A 56 0.40 5.86 -2.02
CA GLU A 56 -0.76 5.28 -2.68
C GLU A 56 -0.58 5.25 -4.20
N LEU A 57 -0.02 6.31 -4.79
CA LEU A 57 0.31 6.35 -6.21
C LEU A 57 1.41 5.34 -6.53
N ALA A 58 2.46 5.27 -5.72
CA ALA A 58 3.52 4.27 -5.90
C ALA A 58 2.96 2.84 -5.85
N SER A 59 2.06 2.56 -4.91
CA SER A 59 1.40 1.26 -4.77
C SER A 59 0.50 0.94 -5.97
N ALA A 60 -0.27 1.92 -6.47
CA ALA A 60 -1.09 1.74 -7.67
C ALA A 60 -0.22 1.45 -8.91
N MET A 61 0.88 2.19 -9.10
CA MET A 61 1.82 1.95 -10.19
C MET A 61 2.43 0.54 -10.09
N GLN A 62 2.77 0.07 -8.89
CA GLN A 62 3.27 -1.30 -8.69
C GLN A 62 2.26 -2.37 -9.16
N ARG A 63 0.99 -2.25 -8.75
CA ARG A 63 -0.05 -3.24 -9.11
C ARG A 63 -0.36 -3.20 -10.61
N LEU A 64 -0.42 -2.01 -11.20
CA LEU A 64 -0.59 -1.85 -12.64
C LEU A 64 0.61 -2.40 -13.44
N GLU A 65 1.84 -2.20 -12.94
CA GLU A 65 3.05 -2.80 -13.54
C GLU A 65 2.99 -4.33 -13.51
N ARG A 66 2.46 -4.93 -12.43
CA ARG A 66 2.24 -6.38 -12.30
C ARG A 66 1.23 -6.88 -13.34
N ARG A 67 0.06 -6.26 -13.42
CA ARG A 67 -0.99 -6.62 -14.39
C ARG A 67 -0.47 -6.58 -15.83
N LEU A 68 0.35 -5.59 -16.18
CA LEU A 68 1.02 -5.54 -17.48
C LEU A 68 1.95 -6.74 -17.73
N ARG A 69 2.73 -7.17 -16.72
CA ARG A 69 3.60 -8.35 -16.85
C ARG A 69 2.80 -9.64 -17.03
N GLU A 70 1.62 -9.71 -16.43
CA GLU A 70 0.69 -10.84 -16.51
C GLU A 70 -0.08 -10.86 -17.85
N GLY A 71 0.13 -9.86 -18.71
CA GLY A 71 -0.49 -9.78 -20.04
C GLY A 71 -1.87 -9.13 -20.04
N GLU A 72 -2.28 -8.49 -18.95
CA GLU A 72 -3.54 -7.74 -18.90
C GLU A 72 -3.43 -6.43 -19.68
N HIS A 73 -3.78 -6.46 -20.96
CA HIS A 73 -3.73 -5.28 -21.82
C HIS A 73 -4.61 -4.12 -21.34
N ALA A 74 -5.70 -4.39 -20.62
CA ALA A 74 -6.55 -3.37 -20.01
C ALA A 74 -5.80 -2.49 -18.98
N ALA A 75 -4.72 -3.01 -18.39
CA ALA A 75 -3.90 -2.25 -17.44
C ALA A 75 -3.26 -0.99 -18.08
N LEU A 76 -3.06 -0.97 -19.40
CA LEU A 76 -2.57 0.23 -20.10
C LEU A 76 -3.54 1.41 -19.99
N GLU A 77 -4.83 1.15 -20.17
CA GLU A 77 -5.87 2.18 -20.05
C GLU A 77 -5.97 2.64 -18.59
N ASP A 78 -5.95 1.70 -17.64
CA ASP A 78 -5.95 2.01 -16.21
C ASP A 78 -4.74 2.85 -15.77
N ILE A 79 -3.55 2.62 -16.35
CA ILE A 79 -2.35 3.43 -16.11
C ILE A 79 -2.56 4.86 -16.58
N VAL A 80 -3.02 5.04 -17.81
CA VAL A 80 -3.27 6.37 -18.40
C VAL A 80 -4.28 7.12 -17.55
N ASP A 81 -5.38 6.47 -17.16
CA ASP A 81 -6.43 7.09 -16.35
C ASP A 81 -5.95 7.42 -14.93
N THR A 82 -5.17 6.53 -14.31
CA THR A 82 -4.57 6.77 -13.00
C THR A 82 -3.62 7.97 -13.04
N VAL A 83 -2.75 8.07 -14.05
CA VAL A 83 -1.81 9.19 -14.21
C VAL A 83 -2.56 10.50 -14.46
N LYS A 84 -3.58 10.51 -15.33
CA LYS A 84 -4.45 11.67 -15.57
C LYS A 84 -5.14 12.14 -14.29
N HIS A 85 -5.66 11.20 -13.51
CA HIS A 85 -6.30 11.51 -12.24
C HIS A 85 -5.30 12.10 -11.23
N ALA A 86 -4.13 11.48 -11.09
CA ALA A 86 -3.06 11.96 -10.20
C ALA A 86 -2.62 13.39 -10.55
N ILE A 87 -2.40 13.70 -11.84
CA ILE A 87 -2.04 15.06 -12.29
C ILE A 87 -3.10 16.07 -11.88
N ARG A 88 -4.39 15.77 -12.12
CA ARG A 88 -5.50 16.66 -11.77
C ARG A 88 -5.52 16.95 -10.27
N ARG A 89 -5.37 15.92 -9.44
CA ARG A 89 -5.44 16.04 -7.98
C ARG A 89 -4.23 16.76 -7.39
N LEU A 90 -3.02 16.43 -7.83
CA LEU A 90 -1.81 17.12 -7.38
C LEU A 90 -1.83 18.60 -7.78
N THR A 91 -2.33 18.93 -8.98
CA THR A 91 -2.51 20.32 -9.42
C THR A 91 -3.53 21.07 -8.57
N ALA A 92 -4.54 20.38 -8.03
CA ALA A 92 -5.51 20.93 -7.09
C ALA A 92 -4.98 21.00 -5.64
N GLY A 93 -3.73 20.60 -5.38
CA GLY A 93 -3.14 20.57 -4.04
C GLY A 93 -3.57 19.36 -3.19
N GLU A 94 -4.23 18.37 -3.79
CA GLU A 94 -4.66 17.13 -3.14
C GLU A 94 -3.59 16.04 -3.25
N THR A 95 -3.77 14.90 -2.56
CA THR A 95 -2.94 13.71 -2.78
C THR A 95 -3.17 13.13 -4.17
N ALA A 96 -2.22 12.39 -4.72
CA ALA A 96 -2.34 11.83 -6.06
C ALA A 96 -3.49 10.82 -6.17
N ILE A 97 -3.68 9.98 -5.15
CA ILE A 97 -4.76 8.98 -5.08
C ILE A 97 -5.57 9.18 -3.80
N ALA A 98 -6.88 9.00 -3.90
CA ALA A 98 -7.79 9.19 -2.78
C ALA A 98 -7.68 7.95 -1.91
N HIS A 99 -7.27 8.13 -0.66
CA HIS A 99 -7.09 7.02 0.27
C HIS A 99 -8.44 6.67 0.93
N ALA A 100 -8.90 5.43 0.77
CA ALA A 100 -10.20 4.97 1.27
C ALA A 100 -10.11 3.78 2.24
N TRP A 101 -9.03 3.63 3.02
CA TRP A 101 -8.93 2.52 3.99
C TRP A 101 -10.09 2.56 5.02
N PRO A 102 -10.75 1.41 5.33
CA PRO A 102 -10.32 0.04 5.03
C PRO A 102 -10.89 -0.57 3.75
N GLU A 103 -11.38 0.22 2.80
CA GLU A 103 -11.82 -0.29 1.49
C GLU A 103 -10.60 -0.64 0.61
N PRO A 104 -10.42 -1.91 0.23
CA PRO A 104 -9.27 -2.33 -0.57
C PRO A 104 -9.38 -1.82 -2.01
N PRO A 105 -8.24 -1.48 -2.65
CA PRO A 105 -8.20 -1.41 -4.10
C PRO A 105 -8.64 -2.73 -4.74
N PRO A 106 -9.40 -2.68 -5.86
CA PRO A 106 -10.03 -3.87 -6.46
C PRO A 106 -9.05 -4.88 -7.07
N ASP A 107 -7.78 -4.50 -7.21
CA ASP A 107 -6.73 -5.28 -7.87
C ASP A 107 -5.65 -5.79 -6.88
N LEU A 108 -5.92 -5.75 -5.57
CA LEU A 108 -5.08 -6.37 -4.55
C LEU A 108 -5.13 -7.89 -4.65
N VAL A 109 -3.96 -8.52 -4.77
CA VAL A 109 -3.86 -9.99 -4.84
C VAL A 109 -2.77 -10.51 -3.90
N ALA A 110 -3.03 -11.66 -3.28
CA ALA A 110 -2.00 -12.37 -2.54
C ALA A 110 -1.14 -13.20 -3.52
N GLY A 111 0.17 -13.01 -3.45
CA GLY A 111 1.13 -13.76 -4.26
C GLY A 111 1.13 -15.27 -3.94
N VAL A 112 1.48 -16.08 -4.92
CA VAL A 112 1.62 -17.54 -4.73
C VAL A 112 3.00 -17.83 -4.15
N LEU A 113 3.01 -18.31 -2.90
CA LEU A 113 4.24 -18.77 -2.23
C LEU A 113 4.47 -20.27 -2.37
N GLU A 114 5.73 -20.64 -2.56
CA GLU A 114 6.23 -22.00 -2.37
C GLU A 114 5.86 -22.53 -0.97
N PRO A 115 5.53 -23.82 -0.81
CA PRO A 115 4.97 -24.35 0.44
C PRO A 115 5.83 -24.08 1.69
N LEU A 116 7.15 -24.21 1.58
CA LEU A 116 8.07 -23.96 2.69
C LEU A 116 8.06 -22.48 3.10
N LEU A 117 8.15 -21.57 2.12
CA LEU A 117 8.12 -20.13 2.37
C LEU A 117 6.77 -19.70 2.96
N ARG A 118 5.67 -20.29 2.48
CA ARG A 118 4.34 -20.10 3.05
C ARG A 118 4.29 -20.49 4.53
N SER A 119 4.83 -21.65 4.89
CA SER A 119 4.83 -22.11 6.29
C SER A 119 5.60 -21.17 7.21
N GLN A 120 6.72 -20.63 6.75
CA GLN A 120 7.53 -19.66 7.50
C GLN A 120 6.81 -18.32 7.64
N TYR A 121 6.22 -17.82 6.55
CA TYR A 121 5.43 -16.59 6.56
C TYR A 121 4.23 -16.68 7.51
N VAL A 122 3.47 -17.78 7.44
CA VAL A 122 2.32 -18.04 8.33
C VAL A 122 2.75 -18.09 9.79
N ALA A 123 3.85 -18.79 10.10
CA ALA A 123 4.37 -18.87 11.46
C ALA A 123 4.78 -17.48 12.00
N GLU A 124 5.48 -16.69 11.18
CA GLU A 124 5.88 -15.34 11.55
C GLU A 124 4.67 -14.43 11.79
N VAL A 125 3.71 -14.40 10.86
CA VAL A 125 2.48 -13.59 11.01
C VAL A 125 1.70 -14.03 12.25
N THR A 126 1.54 -15.33 12.47
CA THR A 126 0.84 -15.87 13.66
C THR A 126 1.51 -15.43 14.97
N ASP A 127 2.84 -15.50 15.04
CA ASP A 127 3.61 -15.04 16.19
C ASP A 127 3.43 -13.52 16.41
N ARG A 128 3.47 -12.72 15.34
CA ARG A 128 3.21 -11.27 15.44
C ARG A 128 1.80 -10.95 15.90
N LEU A 129 0.80 -11.69 15.44
CA LEU A 129 -0.59 -11.55 15.87
C LEU A 129 -0.77 -11.86 17.36
N ALA A 130 -0.16 -12.93 17.86
CA ALA A 130 -0.20 -13.26 19.28
C ALA A 130 0.42 -12.15 20.16
N GLN A 131 1.49 -11.54 19.67
CA GLN A 131 2.19 -10.46 20.38
C GLN A 131 1.43 -9.13 20.33
N ILE A 132 0.65 -8.89 19.27
CA ILE A 132 -0.33 -7.81 19.24
C ILE A 132 -1.43 -8.05 20.29
N ASP A 133 -1.94 -9.28 20.39
CA ASP A 133 -2.97 -9.62 21.39
C ASP A 133 -2.48 -9.42 22.82
N GLU A 134 -1.23 -9.83 23.11
CA GLU A 134 -0.58 -9.58 24.39
C GLU A 134 -0.47 -8.08 24.71
N ALA A 135 -0.01 -7.28 23.74
CA ALA A 135 0.13 -5.83 23.90
C ALA A 135 -1.22 -5.09 24.02
N LEU A 136 -2.29 -5.61 23.42
CA LEU A 136 -3.64 -5.09 23.56
C LEU A 136 -4.27 -5.46 24.93
N GLY A 137 -3.90 -6.61 25.49
CA GLY A 137 -4.42 -7.11 26.76
C GLY A 137 -3.62 -6.67 28.00
N SER A 138 -2.43 -6.10 27.83
CA SER A 138 -1.56 -5.69 28.93
C SER A 138 -2.07 -4.44 29.65
N SER A 139 -1.80 -4.33 30.96
CA SER A 139 -2.07 -3.10 31.74
C SER A 139 -0.93 -2.06 31.64
N THR A 140 -0.12 -2.14 30.58
CA THR A 140 1.00 -1.21 30.33
C THR A 140 0.50 0.17 29.93
N ASP A 141 1.39 1.15 29.95
CA ASP A 141 1.05 2.49 29.46
C ASP A 141 0.56 2.42 27.99
N PRO A 142 -0.56 3.06 27.64
CA PRO A 142 -1.11 3.01 26.28
C PRO A 142 -0.15 3.47 25.19
N ILE A 143 0.78 4.39 25.49
CA ILE A 143 1.78 4.86 24.52
C ILE A 143 2.77 3.73 24.23
N ASP A 144 3.26 3.05 25.26
CA ASP A 144 4.18 1.93 25.12
C ASP A 144 3.52 0.74 24.40
N ALA A 145 2.25 0.46 24.73
CA ALA A 145 1.45 -0.56 24.05
C ALA A 145 1.25 -0.22 22.57
N ALA A 146 0.88 1.03 22.23
CA ALA A 146 0.73 1.48 20.84
C ALA A 146 2.06 1.39 20.06
N ALA A 147 3.18 1.73 20.69
CA ALA A 147 4.50 1.59 20.08
C ALA A 147 4.89 0.12 19.85
N ALA A 148 4.53 -0.78 20.78
CA ALA A 148 4.75 -2.23 20.62
C ALA A 148 3.92 -2.79 19.46
N VAL A 149 2.62 -2.50 19.43
CA VAL A 149 1.72 -2.89 18.35
C VAL A 149 2.20 -2.33 17.01
N PHE A 150 2.64 -1.07 16.95
CA PHE A 150 3.21 -0.48 15.73
C PHE A 150 4.40 -1.26 15.20
N ARG A 151 5.34 -1.66 16.06
CA ARG A 151 6.49 -2.48 15.63
C ARG A 151 6.05 -3.81 15.03
N HIS A 152 5.07 -4.48 15.65
CA HIS A 152 4.58 -5.77 15.14
C HIS A 152 3.84 -5.64 13.81
N VAL A 153 2.96 -4.64 13.68
CA VAL A 153 2.29 -4.31 12.41
C VAL A 153 3.32 -3.96 11.33
N HIS A 154 4.37 -3.21 11.67
CA HIS A 154 5.45 -2.86 10.74
C HIS A 154 6.23 -4.08 10.25
N THR A 155 6.58 -4.99 11.17
CA THR A 155 7.22 -6.26 10.82
C THR A 155 6.31 -7.10 9.92
N MET A 156 5.02 -7.21 10.25
CA MET A 156 4.04 -7.92 9.41
C MET A 156 3.93 -7.32 8.01
N LYS A 157 3.88 -5.99 7.89
CA LYS A 157 3.91 -5.31 6.59
C LYS A 157 5.14 -5.69 5.78
N GLY A 158 6.31 -5.72 6.42
CA GLY A 158 7.58 -6.12 5.82
C GLY A 158 7.56 -7.57 5.33
N ALA A 159 7.13 -8.50 6.19
CA ALA A 159 6.99 -9.91 5.86
C ALA A 159 6.00 -10.12 4.69
N ALA A 160 4.84 -9.48 4.73
CA ALA A 160 3.84 -9.52 3.67
C ALA A 160 4.38 -8.98 2.35
N SER A 161 5.12 -7.86 2.39
CA SER A 161 5.75 -7.30 1.18
C SER A 161 6.79 -8.25 0.58
N ALA A 162 7.60 -8.91 1.41
CA ALA A 162 8.58 -9.91 0.96
C ALA A 162 7.90 -11.17 0.40
N ALA A 163 6.75 -11.53 0.96
CA ALA A 163 5.89 -12.63 0.52
C ALA A 163 5.02 -12.30 -0.71
N SER A 164 5.03 -11.05 -1.19
CA SER A 164 4.08 -10.55 -2.19
C SER A 164 2.61 -10.72 -1.79
N ASP A 165 2.31 -10.72 -0.48
CA ASP A 165 0.96 -10.66 0.07
C ASP A 165 0.49 -9.20 0.09
N GLU A 166 -0.04 -8.72 -1.04
CA GLU A 166 -0.48 -7.33 -1.19
C GLU A 166 -1.62 -6.96 -0.22
N PRO A 167 -2.67 -7.79 -0.01
CA PRO A 167 -3.73 -7.53 0.96
C PRO A 167 -3.20 -7.30 2.38
N MET A 168 -2.36 -8.20 2.90
CA MET A 168 -1.79 -8.04 4.24
C MET A 168 -0.89 -6.80 4.33
N ALA A 169 -0.01 -6.60 3.35
CA ALA A 169 0.90 -5.45 3.33
C ALA A 169 0.13 -4.11 3.31
N TRP A 170 -0.90 -4.02 2.46
CA TRP A 170 -1.76 -2.83 2.36
C TRP A 170 -2.54 -2.59 3.65
N PHE A 171 -3.13 -3.64 4.23
CA PHE A 171 -3.91 -3.50 5.46
C PHE A 171 -3.03 -3.06 6.64
N CYS A 172 -1.86 -3.70 6.83
CA CYS A 172 -0.89 -3.30 7.85
C CYS A 172 -0.41 -1.86 7.67
N HIS A 173 -0.21 -1.40 6.43
CA HIS A 173 0.16 0.01 6.19
C HIS A 173 -0.92 0.99 6.69
N GLY A 174 -2.20 0.71 6.43
CA GLY A 174 -3.30 1.54 6.93
C GLY A 174 -3.42 1.55 8.45
N LEU A 175 -3.07 0.44 9.12
CA LEU A 175 -2.98 0.37 10.59
C LEU A 175 -1.78 1.16 11.12
N GLU A 176 -0.61 1.10 10.47
CA GLU A 176 0.57 1.90 10.84
C GLU A 176 0.24 3.41 10.86
N GLU A 177 -0.46 3.91 9.85
CA GLU A 177 -0.83 5.33 9.76
C GLU A 177 -1.73 5.77 10.91
N ARG A 178 -2.62 4.89 11.38
CA ARG A 178 -3.48 5.15 12.55
C ARG A 178 -2.69 5.15 13.85
N LEU A 179 -1.80 4.17 14.02
CA LEU A 179 -0.93 4.08 15.19
C LEU A 179 0.03 5.28 15.28
N ARG A 180 0.58 5.75 14.16
CA ARG A 180 1.43 6.96 14.11
C ARG A 180 0.68 8.21 14.58
N ARG A 181 -0.60 8.36 14.21
CA ARG A 181 -1.44 9.47 14.68
C ARG A 181 -1.74 9.36 16.18
N GLY A 182 -1.86 8.14 16.69
CA GLY A 182 -2.12 7.83 18.10
C GLY A 182 -0.95 8.15 19.05
N ALA A 183 0.29 8.21 18.57
CA ALA A 183 1.47 8.40 19.42
C ALA A 183 1.64 9.83 20.01
N THR A 184 0.63 10.69 19.89
CA THR A 184 0.68 12.11 20.27
C THR A 184 0.20 12.38 21.70
N SER A 185 -0.66 11.52 22.25
CA SER A 185 -1.11 11.57 23.65
C SER A 185 -1.55 10.18 24.13
N ARG A 186 -1.77 10.02 25.44
CA ARG A 186 -2.25 8.76 26.01
C ARG A 186 -3.67 8.40 25.54
N GLU A 187 -4.53 9.40 25.39
CA GLU A 187 -5.88 9.26 24.89
C GLU A 187 -5.87 8.86 23.42
N ALA A 188 -5.04 9.52 22.60
CA ALA A 188 -4.87 9.18 21.19
C ALA A 188 -4.31 7.77 21.00
N ALA A 189 -3.36 7.35 21.85
CA ALA A 189 -2.80 6.00 21.84
C ALA A 189 -3.87 4.96 22.21
N SER A 190 -4.69 5.24 23.23
CA SER A 190 -5.80 4.37 23.64
C SER A 190 -6.84 4.23 22.52
N ALA A 191 -7.18 5.33 21.84
CA ALA A 191 -8.11 5.31 20.71
C ALA A 191 -7.55 4.49 19.53
N ALA A 192 -6.26 4.65 19.21
CA ALA A 192 -5.61 3.86 18.17
C ALA A 192 -5.60 2.36 18.51
N LEU A 193 -5.28 1.99 19.76
CA LEU A 193 -5.33 0.59 20.21
C LEU A 193 -6.75 -0.01 20.11
N GLN A 194 -7.78 0.75 20.47
CA GLN A 194 -9.17 0.33 20.29
C GLN A 194 -9.53 0.15 18.81
N GLU A 195 -9.01 1.00 17.92
CA GLU A 195 -9.16 0.83 16.48
C GLU A 195 -8.47 -0.45 15.98
N ILE A 196 -7.23 -0.72 16.41
CA ILE A 196 -6.54 -1.98 16.09
C ILE A 196 -7.33 -3.19 16.57
N ALA A 197 -7.88 -3.15 17.79
CA ALA A 197 -8.66 -4.25 18.35
C ALA A 197 -9.90 -4.56 17.48
N LYS A 198 -10.57 -3.56 16.90
CA LYS A 198 -11.70 -3.76 15.98
C LYS A 198 -11.28 -4.48 14.69
N HIS A 199 -10.06 -4.25 14.23
CA HIS A 199 -9.52 -4.81 13.00
C HIS A 199 -8.71 -6.11 13.23
N ARG A 200 -8.61 -6.59 14.47
CA ARG A 200 -7.84 -7.79 14.80
C ARG A 200 -8.36 -9.06 14.13
N ALA A 201 -9.69 -9.17 13.98
CA ALA A 201 -10.31 -10.28 13.26
C ALA A 201 -9.95 -10.27 11.76
N VAL A 202 -9.95 -9.08 11.14
CA VAL A 202 -9.55 -8.90 9.73
C VAL A 202 -8.10 -9.33 9.53
N LEU A 203 -7.18 -8.91 10.41
CA LEU A 203 -5.78 -9.34 10.36
C LEU A 203 -5.60 -10.87 10.45
N GLY A 204 -6.43 -11.57 11.23
CA GLY A 204 -6.41 -13.03 11.28
C GLY A 204 -6.95 -13.63 9.99
N GLY A 205 -8.11 -13.16 9.53
CA GLY A 205 -8.75 -13.64 8.30
C GLY A 205 -7.90 -13.42 7.05
N LEU A 206 -7.10 -12.35 7.00
CA LEU A 206 -6.18 -12.09 5.89
C LEU A 206 -5.14 -13.19 5.68
N LEU A 207 -4.82 -14.00 6.70
CA LEU A 207 -3.88 -15.10 6.56
C LEU A 207 -4.51 -16.34 5.90
N ASP A 208 -5.81 -16.54 6.13
CA ASP A 208 -6.53 -17.73 5.71
C ASP A 208 -7.29 -17.48 4.40
N GLU A 209 -8.11 -16.43 4.37
CA GLU A 209 -9.02 -16.08 3.26
C GLU A 209 -9.00 -14.55 3.01
N PRO A 210 -7.98 -14.01 2.32
CA PRO A 210 -7.80 -12.56 2.16
C PRO A 210 -8.98 -11.82 1.55
N GLU A 211 -9.65 -12.41 0.55
CA GLU A 211 -10.80 -11.81 -0.12
C GLU A 211 -12.01 -11.70 0.81
N ALA A 212 -12.30 -12.75 1.58
CA ALA A 212 -13.41 -12.78 2.53
C ALA A 212 -13.16 -11.84 3.73
N ALA A 213 -11.91 -11.68 4.14
CA ALA A 213 -11.54 -10.80 5.25
C ALA A 213 -11.70 -9.31 4.92
N LEU A 214 -11.69 -8.93 3.65
CA LEU A 214 -11.79 -7.55 3.16
C LEU A 214 -13.15 -7.19 2.55
N ALA A 215 -14.10 -8.13 2.50
CA ALA A 215 -15.46 -7.95 2.01
C ALA A 215 -16.42 -7.43 3.10
#